data_AF-A0A917RW91-F1
#
_entry.id   AF-A0A917RW91-F1
#
_cell.length_a   1.000
_cell.length_b   1.000
_cell.length_c   1.000
_cell.angle_alpha   90.00
_cell.angle_beta   90.00
_cell.angle_gamma   90.00
#
_symmetry.space_group_name_H-M   'P 1'
#
loop_
_entity.id
_entity.type
_entity.pdbx_description
1 polymer ?
#
loop_
_entity_poly.entity_id
_entity_poly.type
_entity_poly.pdbx_seq_one_letter_code
_entity_poly.pdbx_strand_id
1 'polypeptide(L)'
;MNTSSKLGIEKTSLLRAESARVYLNRIYKKSGKFKSNKDIVNFIDKLAKNHTKDELKYLNDAILGEIERHKNAIVPSFAFVTGLFGIILTIENIFKIHDVTQPILISLVVLLLFYYFWKQRKDLERLYAYSFCLQKSLQIKNKEWNVIGENNN
;
A
#
# COMPACT_ATOMS: atom_id res chain seq x y z
N MET A 1 18.95 -28.49 20.54
CA MET A 1 19.74 -27.25 20.25
C MET A 1 18.87 -26.28 19.47
N ASN A 2 18.96 -25.00 19.84
CA ASN A 2 17.90 -23.99 19.79
C ASN A 2 17.89 -23.18 18.46
N THR A 3 17.43 -23.77 17.35
CA THR A 3 17.40 -23.12 16.02
C THR A 3 16.16 -22.26 15.77
N SER A 4 15.08 -22.47 16.52
CA SER A 4 13.81 -21.76 16.32
C SER A 4 13.86 -20.29 16.77
N SER A 5 14.60 -19.97 17.85
CA SER A 5 14.68 -18.60 18.37
C SER A 5 15.53 -17.67 17.51
N LYS A 6 16.62 -18.17 16.90
CA LYS A 6 17.46 -17.38 15.98
C LYS A 6 16.69 -16.95 14.72
N LEU A 7 15.89 -17.84 14.12
CA LEU A 7 15.06 -17.50 12.96
C LEU A 7 13.97 -16.47 13.27
N GLY A 8 13.39 -16.51 14.48
CA GLY A 8 12.37 -15.55 14.93
C GLY A 8 12.94 -14.15 15.17
N ILE A 9 14.13 -14.06 15.76
CA ILE A 9 14.83 -12.79 16.03
C ILE A 9 15.34 -12.16 14.73
N GLU A 10 15.83 -12.96 13.79
CA GLU A 10 16.30 -12.48 12.48
C GLU A 10 15.13 -12.01 11.59
N LYS A 11 13.95 -12.66 11.67
CA LYS A 11 12.73 -12.21 10.99
C LYS A 11 12.19 -10.89 11.53
N THR A 12 12.16 -10.74 12.86
CA THR A 12 11.67 -9.51 13.51
C THR A 12 12.61 -8.33 13.31
N SER A 13 13.93 -8.56 13.24
CA SER A 13 14.91 -7.53 12.90
C SER A 13 14.81 -7.11 11.43
N LEU A 14 14.59 -8.06 10.49
CA LEU A 14 14.33 -7.77 9.08
C LEU A 14 13.01 -7.00 8.87
N LEU A 15 11.97 -7.34 9.63
CA LEU A 15 10.67 -6.65 9.63
C LEU A 15 10.74 -5.20 10.13
N ARG A 16 11.69 -4.92 11.05
CA ARG A 16 11.93 -3.56 11.57
C ARG A 16 12.87 -2.75 10.67
N ALA A 17 13.77 -3.41 9.93
CA ALA A 17 14.74 -2.75 9.06
C ALA A 17 14.19 -2.48 7.64
N GLU A 18 13.26 -3.30 7.16
CA GLU A 18 12.67 -3.20 5.83
C GLU A 18 11.25 -2.61 5.94
N SER A 19 10.85 -1.69 5.04
CA SER A 19 9.50 -1.12 5.14
C SER A 19 8.45 -2.23 5.01
N ALA A 20 7.37 -2.16 5.81
CA ALA A 20 6.32 -3.17 5.83
C ALA A 20 5.79 -3.48 4.43
N ARG A 21 5.72 -2.45 3.57
CA ARG A 21 5.39 -2.58 2.15
C ARG A 21 6.40 -3.42 1.36
N VAL A 22 7.70 -3.19 1.51
CA VAL A 22 8.74 -3.96 0.78
C VAL A 22 8.70 -5.42 1.22
N TYR A 23 8.53 -5.65 2.52
CA TYR A 23 8.38 -6.99 3.08
C TYR A 23 7.16 -7.73 2.51
N LEU A 24 5.97 -7.12 2.58
CA LEU A 24 4.74 -7.70 2.05
C LEU A 24 4.82 -7.91 0.54
N ASN A 25 5.46 -7.00 -0.19
CA ASN A 25 5.69 -7.14 -1.62
C ASN A 25 6.62 -8.31 -1.96
N ARG A 26 7.60 -8.62 -1.10
CA ARG A 26 8.46 -9.80 -1.27
C ARG A 26 7.68 -11.10 -1.06
N ILE A 27 6.85 -11.17 -0.02
CA ILE A 27 5.98 -12.34 0.22
C ILE A 27 4.96 -12.47 -0.90
N TYR A 28 4.39 -11.36 -1.36
CA TYR A 28 3.42 -11.28 -2.44
C TYR A 28 4.02 -11.75 -3.78
N LYS A 29 5.20 -11.25 -4.16
CA LYS A 29 5.91 -11.69 -5.37
C LYS A 29 6.22 -13.19 -5.35
N LYS A 30 6.60 -13.73 -4.18
CA LYS A 30 6.79 -15.18 -3.98
C LYS A 30 5.49 -15.98 -4.07
N SER A 31 4.33 -15.34 -3.87
CA SER A 31 3.02 -15.99 -3.85
C SER A 31 2.27 -15.92 -5.19
N GLY A 32 2.83 -15.24 -6.19
CA GLY A 32 2.10 -14.90 -7.42
C GLY A 32 1.15 -13.72 -7.18
N LYS A 33 0.99 -12.84 -8.17
CA LYS A 33 0.05 -11.71 -8.06
C LYS A 33 -1.35 -12.19 -7.65
N PHE A 34 -2.15 -11.36 -6.98
CA PHE A 34 -3.57 -11.66 -6.69
C PHE A 34 -4.33 -11.74 -8.02
N LYS A 35 -4.38 -12.94 -8.62
CA LYS A 35 -5.12 -13.21 -9.86
C LYS A 35 -6.46 -13.86 -9.56
N SER A 36 -6.56 -14.53 -8.42
CA SER A 36 -7.77 -15.21 -7.95
C SER A 36 -7.98 -15.01 -6.45
N ASN A 37 -9.21 -15.23 -6.00
CA ASN A 37 -9.54 -15.25 -4.57
C ASN A 37 -8.73 -16.31 -3.81
N LYS A 38 -8.35 -17.41 -4.48
CA LYS A 38 -7.51 -18.47 -3.89
C LYS A 38 -6.12 -17.95 -3.52
N ASP A 39 -5.54 -17.05 -4.32
CA ASP A 39 -4.23 -16.46 -4.03
C ASP A 39 -4.28 -15.55 -2.80
N ILE A 40 -5.38 -14.82 -2.65
CA ILE A 40 -5.64 -13.96 -1.48
C ILE A 40 -5.76 -14.82 -0.22
N VAL A 41 -6.55 -15.89 -0.27
CA VAL A 41 -6.71 -16.81 0.87
C VAL A 41 -5.39 -17.49 1.24
N ASN A 42 -4.63 -17.98 0.26
CA ASN A 42 -3.31 -18.57 0.48
C ASN A 42 -2.32 -17.57 1.11
N PHE A 43 -2.39 -16.30 0.72
CA PHE A 43 -1.55 -15.26 1.28
C PHE A 43 -1.93 -14.94 2.73
N ILE A 44 -3.23 -14.85 3.04
CA ILE A 44 -3.75 -14.69 4.41
C ILE A 44 -3.31 -15.87 5.29
N ASP A 45 -3.46 -17.10 4.81
CA ASP A 45 -3.07 -18.30 5.56
C ASP A 45 -1.54 -18.34 5.82
N LYS A 46 -0.73 -17.97 4.81
CA LYS A 46 0.72 -17.82 5.00
C LYS A 46 1.05 -16.75 6.02
N LEU A 47 0.38 -15.60 6.01
CA LEU A 47 0.61 -14.53 6.99
C LEU A 47 0.24 -15.00 8.40
N ALA A 48 -0.93 -15.62 8.57
CA ALA A 48 -1.38 -16.14 9.85
C ALA A 48 -0.45 -17.23 10.40
N LYS A 49 0.07 -18.13 9.56
CA LYS A 49 0.97 -19.21 9.98
C LYS A 49 2.38 -18.72 10.32
N ASN A 50 2.90 -17.76 9.57
CA ASN A 50 4.31 -17.37 9.65
C ASN A 50 4.61 -16.22 10.60
N HIS A 51 3.58 -15.55 11.13
CA HIS A 51 3.70 -14.36 11.96
C HIS A 51 2.94 -14.45 13.27
N THR A 52 3.51 -13.81 14.28
CA THR A 52 2.83 -13.61 15.56
C THR A 52 1.77 -12.51 15.45
N LYS A 53 0.85 -12.47 16.41
CA LYS A 53 -0.19 -11.44 16.46
C LYS A 53 0.41 -10.03 16.50
N ASP A 54 1.48 -9.84 17.27
CA ASP A 54 2.13 -8.52 17.42
C ASP A 54 2.86 -8.10 16.14
N GLU A 55 3.47 -9.04 15.42
CA GLU A 55 4.06 -8.78 14.11
C GLU A 55 3.01 -8.38 13.07
N LEU A 56 1.88 -9.09 13.02
CA LEU A 56 0.77 -8.76 12.11
C LEU A 56 0.16 -7.39 12.44
N LYS A 57 0.05 -7.05 13.72
CA LYS A 57 -0.42 -5.74 14.18
C LYS A 57 0.54 -4.63 13.75
N TYR A 58 1.84 -4.81 14.01
CA TYR A 58 2.88 -3.87 13.58
C TYR A 58 2.86 -3.65 12.06
N LEU A 59 2.80 -4.73 11.28
CA LEU A 59 2.70 -4.65 9.82
C LEU A 59 1.45 -3.89 9.37
N ASN A 60 0.31 -4.12 10.02
CA ASN A 60 -0.93 -3.45 9.67
C ASN A 60 -0.87 -1.96 9.99
N ASP A 61 -0.36 -1.59 11.17
CA ASP A 61 -0.22 -0.20 11.59
C ASP A 61 0.76 0.56 10.69
N ALA A 62 1.87 -0.07 10.31
CA ALA A 62 2.82 0.51 9.35
C ALA A 62 2.19 0.74 7.96
N ILE A 63 1.40 -0.20 7.46
CA ILE A 63 0.70 -0.06 6.18
C ILE A 63 -0.39 1.02 6.25
N LEU A 64 -1.14 1.09 7.36
CA LEU A 64 -2.13 2.15 7.57
C LEU A 64 -1.47 3.53 7.60
N GLY A 65 -0.32 3.65 8.28
CA GLY A 65 0.48 4.89 8.27
C GLY A 65 0.98 5.25 6.86
N GLU A 66 1.39 4.28 6.04
CA GLU A 66 1.74 4.52 4.64
C GLU A 66 0.54 4.96 3.80
N ILE A 67 -0.65 4.36 4.01
CA ILE A 67 -1.90 4.76 3.33
C ILE A 67 -2.25 6.22 3.67
N GLU A 68 -2.15 6.60 4.93
CA GLU A 68 -2.45 7.96 5.40
C GLU A 68 -1.46 8.98 4.82
N ARG A 69 -0.16 8.64 4.79
CA ARG A 69 0.85 9.47 4.10
C ARG A 69 0.56 9.61 2.60
N HIS A 70 0.17 8.54 1.92
CA HIS A 70 -0.21 8.60 0.51
C HIS A 70 -1.42 9.50 0.29
N LYS A 71 -2.46 9.41 1.13
CA LYS A 71 -3.63 10.30 1.06
C LYS A 71 -3.24 11.77 1.24
N ASN A 72 -2.44 12.05 2.26
CA ASN A 72 -1.99 13.41 2.57
C ASN A 72 -1.07 13.99 1.49
N ALA A 73 -0.37 13.15 0.71
CA ALA A 73 0.45 13.60 -0.42
C ALA A 73 -0.37 13.77 -1.72
N ILE A 74 -1.34 12.89 -1.99
CA ILE A 74 -2.10 12.88 -3.24
C ILE A 74 -3.10 14.06 -3.30
N VAL A 75 -3.78 14.37 -2.19
CA VAL A 75 -4.82 15.41 -2.16
C VAL A 75 -4.27 16.81 -2.48
N PRO A 76 -3.17 17.29 -1.87
CA PRO A 76 -2.60 18.60 -2.21
C PRO A 76 -2.02 18.62 -3.62
N SER A 77 -1.41 17.52 -4.07
CA SER A 77 -0.84 17.41 -5.41
C SER A 77 -1.92 17.50 -6.50
N PHE A 78 -3.09 16.92 -6.26
CA PHE A 78 -4.23 17.01 -7.18
C PHE A 78 -4.78 18.44 -7.26
N ALA A 79 -5.00 19.09 -6.12
CA ALA A 79 -5.49 20.47 -6.06
C ALA A 79 -4.53 21.48 -6.71
N PHE A 80 -3.22 21.29 -6.51
CA PHE A 80 -2.20 22.13 -7.13
C PHE A 80 -2.22 22.01 -8.66
N VAL A 81 -2.33 20.77 -9.17
CA VAL A 81 -2.38 20.48 -10.61
C VAL A 81 -3.63 21.06 -11.26
N THR A 82 -4.81 20.85 -10.67
CA THR A 82 -6.06 21.39 -11.21
C THR A 82 -6.08 22.92 -11.14
N GLY A 83 -5.51 23.50 -10.08
CA GLY A 83 -5.32 24.95 -9.95
C GLY A 83 -4.42 25.55 -11.04
N LEU A 84 -3.26 24.94 -11.31
CA LEU A 84 -2.37 25.37 -12.39
C LEU A 84 -3.04 25.29 -13.76
N PHE A 85 -3.79 24.23 -14.03
CA PHE A 85 -4.51 24.07 -15.29
C PHE A 85 -5.56 25.17 -15.48
N GLY A 86 -6.32 25.51 -14.43
CA GLY A 86 -7.27 26.62 -14.43
C GLY A 86 -6.62 27.98 -14.70
N ILE A 87 -5.45 28.24 -14.11
CA ILE A 87 -4.70 29.48 -14.33
C ILE A 87 -4.22 29.56 -15.79
N ILE A 88 -3.65 28.50 -16.34
CA ILE A 88 -3.13 28.45 -17.72
C ILE A 88 -4.26 28.73 -18.73
N LEU A 89 -5.41 28.06 -18.59
CA LEU A 89 -6.58 28.29 -19.45
C LEU A 89 -7.09 29.74 -19.35
N THR A 90 -7.04 30.32 -18.16
CA THR A 90 -7.47 31.71 -17.96
C THR A 90 -6.50 32.70 -18.62
N ILE A 91 -5.19 32.44 -18.56
CA ILE A 91 -4.16 33.26 -19.20
C ILE A 91 -4.24 33.17 -20.73
N GLU A 92 -4.41 31.97 -21.30
CA GLU A 92 -4.60 31.79 -22.75
C GLU A 92 -5.82 32.57 -23.26
N ASN A 93 -6.94 32.53 -22.51
CA ASN A 93 -8.18 33.18 -22.90
C ASN A 93 -8.13 34.72 -22.77
N ILE A 94 -7.35 35.25 -21.81
CA ILE A 94 -7.18 36.70 -21.62
C ILE A 94 -6.15 37.29 -22.59
N PHE A 95 -5.01 36.63 -22.78
CA PHE A 95 -3.89 37.20 -23.54
C PHE A 95 -3.87 36.81 -25.03
N LYS A 96 -4.74 35.91 -25.50
CA LYS A 96 -4.82 35.45 -26.91
C LYS A 96 -3.46 35.04 -27.48
N ILE A 97 -2.58 34.51 -26.65
CA ILE A 97 -1.26 34.03 -27.06
C ILE A 97 -1.49 32.67 -27.74
N HIS A 98 -1.58 32.67 -29.06
CA HIS A 98 -1.72 31.46 -29.88
C HIS A 98 -0.33 30.92 -30.26
N ASP A 99 0.47 30.52 -29.28
CA ASP A 99 1.72 29.80 -29.55
C ASP A 99 1.43 28.29 -29.52
N VAL A 100 1.65 27.62 -30.66
CA VAL A 100 1.35 26.19 -30.86
C VAL A 100 2.18 25.28 -29.96
N THR A 101 3.28 25.78 -29.40
CA THR A 101 4.13 25.05 -28.45
C THR A 101 3.52 24.91 -27.06
N GLN A 102 2.70 25.88 -26.63
CA GLN A 102 2.00 25.85 -25.33
C GLN A 102 1.03 24.66 -25.18
N PRO A 103 0.07 24.43 -26.11
CA PRO A 103 -0.87 23.30 -25.98
C PRO A 103 -0.17 21.94 -26.06
N ILE A 104 0.95 21.82 -26.80
CA ILE A 104 1.74 20.58 -26.85
C ILE A 104 2.40 20.32 -25.50
N LEU A 105 3.04 21.32 -24.89
CA LEU A 105 3.66 21.21 -23.57
C LEU A 105 2.62 20.92 -22.48
N ILE A 106 1.47 21.60 -22.53
CA ILE A 106 0.34 21.38 -21.61
C ILE A 106 -0.15 19.94 -21.73
N SER A 107 -0.35 19.43 -22.94
CA SER A 107 -0.78 18.05 -23.18
C SER A 107 0.21 17.02 -22.61
N LEU A 108 1.51 17.28 -22.78
CA LEU A 108 2.58 16.42 -22.27
C LEU A 108 2.62 16.41 -20.73
N VAL A 109 2.47 17.58 -20.10
CA VAL A 109 2.36 17.73 -18.64
C VAL A 109 1.12 17.02 -18.11
N VAL A 110 -0.03 17.17 -18.75
CA VAL A 110 -1.27 16.46 -18.39
C VAL A 110 -1.07 14.95 -18.46
N LEU A 111 -0.41 14.45 -19.50
CA LEU A 111 -0.17 13.01 -19.67
C LEU A 111 0.77 12.46 -18.60
N LEU A 112 1.83 13.19 -18.25
CA LEU A 112 2.73 12.86 -17.14
C LEU A 112 2.00 12.83 -15.79
N LEU A 113 1.12 13.80 -15.56
CA LEU A 113 0.31 13.89 -14.34
C LEU A 113 -0.71 12.75 -14.27
N PHE A 114 -1.39 12.45 -15.38
CA PHE A 114 -2.30 11.32 -15.47
C PHE A 114 -1.58 10.00 -15.17
N TYR A 115 -0.40 9.79 -15.75
CA TYR A 115 0.44 8.63 -15.47
C TYR A 115 0.87 8.58 -13.99
N TYR A 116 1.27 9.71 -13.41
CA TYR A 116 1.63 9.81 -12.00
C TYR A 116 0.45 9.45 -11.08
N PHE A 117 -0.73 10.02 -11.31
CA PHE A 117 -1.94 9.70 -10.54
C PHE A 117 -2.36 8.24 -10.71
N TRP A 118 -2.28 7.71 -11.93
CA TRP A 118 -2.58 6.30 -12.18
C TRP A 118 -1.63 5.38 -11.40
N LYS A 119 -0.33 5.68 -11.42
CA LYS A 119 0.68 4.95 -10.65
C LYS A 119 0.43 5.03 -9.15
N GLN A 120 0.13 6.22 -8.62
CA GLN A 120 -0.20 6.44 -7.21
C GLN A 120 -1.46 5.66 -6.79
N ARG A 121 -2.51 5.68 -7.60
CA ARG A 121 -3.74 4.93 -7.36
C ARG A 121 -3.49 3.42 -7.31
N LYS A 122 -2.72 2.88 -8.27
CA LYS A 122 -2.36 1.46 -8.30
C LYS A 122 -1.56 1.02 -7.08
N ASP A 123 -0.74 1.92 -6.55
CA ASP A 123 0.04 1.68 -5.35
C ASP A 123 -0.84 1.67 -4.09
N LEU A 124 -1.76 2.63 -4.00
CA LEU A 124 -2.75 2.72 -2.92
C LEU A 124 -3.68 1.49 -2.90
N GLU A 125 -4.18 1.05 -4.07
CA GLU A 125 -4.95 -0.19 -4.22
C GLU A 125 -4.20 -1.39 -3.63
N ARG A 126 -2.89 -1.46 -3.85
CA ARG A 126 -2.05 -2.55 -3.33
C ARG A 126 -1.88 -2.48 -1.81
N LEU A 127 -1.66 -1.29 -1.25
CA LEU A 127 -1.58 -1.09 0.19
C LEU A 127 -2.88 -1.47 0.90
N TYR A 128 -4.04 -1.12 0.30
CA TYR A 128 -5.34 -1.55 0.80
C TYR A 128 -5.51 -3.07 0.78
N ALA A 129 -5.09 -3.73 -0.30
CA ALA A 129 -5.14 -5.20 -0.38
C ALA A 129 -4.26 -5.85 0.72
N TYR A 130 -3.08 -5.30 0.99
CA TYR A 130 -2.21 -5.76 2.08
C TYR A 130 -2.83 -5.56 3.46
N SER A 131 -3.38 -4.37 3.74
CA SER A 131 -4.07 -4.11 5.01
C SER A 131 -5.25 -5.07 5.20
N PHE A 132 -6.05 -5.30 4.15
CA PHE A 132 -7.14 -6.29 4.20
C PHE A 132 -6.64 -7.69 4.57
N CYS A 133 -5.57 -8.16 3.93
CA CYS A 133 -5.01 -9.48 4.22
C CYS A 133 -4.47 -9.58 5.66
N LEU A 134 -3.81 -8.52 6.14
CA LEU A 134 -3.28 -8.45 7.51
C LEU A 134 -4.41 -8.45 8.56
N GLN A 135 -5.46 -7.66 8.34
CA GLN A 135 -6.64 -7.65 9.20
C GLN A 135 -7.33 -9.02 9.26
N LYS A 136 -7.47 -9.71 8.12
CA LYS A 136 -8.03 -11.07 8.08
C LYS A 136 -7.14 -12.07 8.81
N SER A 137 -5.82 -11.95 8.69
CA SER A 137 -4.86 -12.80 9.40
C SER A 137 -4.94 -12.57 10.92
N LEU A 138 -5.07 -11.32 11.37
CA LEU A 138 -5.28 -10.95 12.77
C LEU A 138 -6.60 -11.53 13.32
N GLN A 139 -7.68 -11.50 12.53
CA GLN A 139 -8.97 -12.09 12.93
C GLN A 139 -8.85 -13.59 13.14
N ILE A 140 -8.14 -14.31 12.27
CA ILE A 140 -7.89 -15.75 12.42
C ILE A 140 -7.12 -16.02 13.72
N LYS A 141 -6.04 -15.28 13.98
CA LYS A 141 -5.24 -15.42 15.20
C LYS A 141 -6.02 -15.12 16.49
N ASN A 142 -6.89 -14.12 16.46
CA ASN A 142 -7.74 -13.80 17.62
C ASN A 142 -8.78 -14.90 17.89
N LYS A 143 -9.34 -15.52 16.85
CA LYS A 143 -10.26 -16.65 17.00
C LYS A 143 -9.57 -17.89 17.56
N GLU A 144 -8.36 -18.22 17.07
CA GLU A 144 -7.56 -19.34 17.59
C GLU A 144 -7.28 -19.20 19.09
N TRP A 145 -6.94 -17.99 19.55
CA TRP A 145 -6.66 -17.71 20.96
C TRP A 145 -7.91 -17.82 21.86
N ASN A 146 -9.07 -17.35 21.40
CA ASN A 146 -10.30 -17.43 22.19
C ASN A 146 -10.75 -18.90 22.40
N VAL A 147 -10.57 -19.76 21.40
CA VAL A 147 -10.89 -21.20 21.51
C VAL A 147 -9.96 -21.92 22.51
N ILE A 148 -8.71 -21.48 22.64
CA ILE A 148 -7.76 -22.04 23.63
C ILE A 148 -8.07 -21.54 25.05
N GLY A 149 -8.60 -20.31 25.18
CA GLY A 149 -9.02 -19.76 26.48
C GLY A 149 -10.29 -20.40 27.04
N GLU A 150 -11.22 -20.81 26.17
CA GLU A 150 -12.46 -21.48 26.59
C GLU A 150 -12.27 -22.97 26.94
N ASN A 151 -11.27 -23.66 26.37
CA ASN A 151 -10.98 -25.07 26.69
C ASN A 151 -10.15 -25.28 27.96
N ASN A 152 -9.73 -24.20 28.63
CA ASN A 152 -8.92 -24.25 29.85
C ASN A 152 -9.64 -23.67 31.09
N ASN A 153 -10.94 -23.39 30.99
CA ASN A 153 -11.85 -23.05 32.09
C ASN A 153 -12.88 -24.15 32.28
#